data_AF-Q2SHN6-F1
#
_entry.id   AF-Q2SHN6-F1
#
_cell.length_a   1.000
_cell.length_b   1.000
_cell.length_c   1.000
_cell.angle_alpha   90.00
_cell.angle_beta   90.00
_cell.angle_gamma   90.00
#
_symmetry.space_group_name_H-M   'P 1'
#
loop_
_entity.id
_entity.type
_entity.pdbx_description
1 polymer ?
#
loop_
_entity_poly.entity_id
_entity_poly.type
_entity_poly.pdbx_seq_one_letter_code
_entity_poly.pdbx_strand_id
1 'polypeptide(L)'
;MISSHWRKHFLAISVAAGAALSHAVFAAENLAHMQPVTTSSIESSDLSGYMAVDGDANTRWGSAYGGTAWIYVDLGEKRSISRVKLLWEAAYAKAYDLQVSNDASTWTTVRSVTNADGDIDDLTNLNASGRYVRIKGIKRGTEYGYSLWELEVYGPASGGDGEKTVKLYEDTHFKGYSVELPVGDYNLSSLISRGALNDDLSSARVPSGLRLEVFQHNNFKGVRDFYTSDAAELSRDNDASSVRVSKMETTNGDSDDFPDWRSGHNYVEGNIVRYKGKLYIAVHPNPGYDPVISHWFWDEYRGDDDGGDSDDGSDNGASCSAINSWNEANLTNYESYPDPNSEECIKYNGCQWAGQFAGLDGVQPESWVKAHNIAAVHSKDFNWLNGKTLRLRQGDKEIDVVVYDMCSDSDCDGCCTQNLGRTGYLIDIEKYTMQRFGTGHGDVQWQVCD
;
A
#
# COMPACT_ATOMS: atom_id res chain seq x y z
N MET A 1 28.69 -53.11 -61.22
CA MET A 1 29.36 -51.94 -60.60
C MET A 1 28.23 -50.99 -60.18
N ILE A 2 27.74 -51.08 -58.93
CA ILE A 2 28.08 -50.18 -57.78
C ILE A 2 27.76 -48.72 -58.18
N SER A 3 26.89 -47.90 -57.57
CA SER A 3 26.38 -47.75 -56.19
C SER A 3 25.44 -46.52 -56.18
N SER A 4 24.26 -46.59 -55.52
CA SER A 4 23.78 -45.73 -54.39
C SER A 4 23.17 -44.36 -54.78
N HIS A 5 22.20 -43.75 -54.09
CA HIS A 5 21.34 -44.03 -52.92
C HIS A 5 20.15 -43.03 -52.98
N TRP A 6 18.89 -43.48 -53.05
CA TRP A 6 17.88 -43.50 -51.96
C TRP A 6 17.61 -42.18 -51.20
N ARG A 7 16.34 -41.72 -51.23
CA ARG A 7 15.55 -41.39 -50.01
C ARG A 7 14.04 -41.47 -50.28
N LYS A 8 13.32 -41.99 -49.28
CA LYS A 8 11.92 -42.43 -49.25
C LYS A 8 10.97 -41.31 -48.81
N HIS A 9 9.76 -41.37 -49.35
CA HIS A 9 8.51 -40.68 -48.98
C HIS A 9 8.16 -40.76 -47.49
N PHE A 10 7.40 -39.80 -46.96
CA PHE A 10 6.15 -40.04 -46.19
C PHE A 10 5.25 -38.79 -46.14
N LEU A 11 3.96 -39.01 -46.38
CA LEU A 11 2.84 -38.07 -46.37
C LEU A 11 2.49 -37.65 -44.93
N ALA A 12 2.21 -36.37 -44.67
CA ALA A 12 1.67 -35.88 -43.40
C ALA A 12 0.13 -35.86 -43.45
N ILE A 13 -0.51 -36.48 -42.44
CA ILE A 13 -1.94 -36.39 -42.17
C ILE A 13 -2.12 -35.33 -41.07
N SER A 14 -2.87 -34.28 -41.37
CA SER A 14 -3.23 -33.22 -40.42
C SER A 14 -4.46 -33.63 -39.61
N VAL A 15 -4.34 -33.72 -38.29
CA VAL A 15 -5.48 -33.82 -37.36
C VAL A 15 -5.68 -32.44 -36.74
N ALA A 16 -6.84 -31.82 -36.99
CA ALA A 16 -7.26 -30.61 -36.30
C ALA A 16 -7.80 -31.00 -34.91
N ALA A 17 -7.09 -30.63 -33.85
CA ALA A 17 -7.57 -30.71 -32.48
C ALA A 17 -8.33 -29.43 -32.14
N GLY A 18 -9.62 -29.53 -31.87
CA GLY A 18 -10.39 -28.46 -31.26
C GLY A 18 -9.92 -28.26 -29.82
N ALA A 19 -9.44 -27.06 -29.50
CA ALA A 19 -9.07 -26.70 -28.15
C ALA A 19 -10.34 -26.58 -27.28
N ALA A 20 -10.49 -27.49 -26.31
CA ALA A 20 -11.39 -27.29 -25.20
C ALA A 20 -10.81 -26.18 -24.31
N LEU A 21 -11.52 -25.06 -24.18
CA LEU A 21 -11.21 -24.01 -23.21
C LEU A 21 -11.41 -24.58 -21.80
N SER A 22 -10.32 -25.05 -21.20
CA SER A 22 -10.24 -25.32 -19.77
C SER A 22 -10.32 -23.98 -19.04
N HIS A 23 -11.51 -23.61 -18.58
CA HIS A 23 -11.66 -22.54 -17.60
C HIS A 23 -11.07 -23.07 -16.30
N ALA A 24 -9.85 -22.66 -15.99
CA ALA A 24 -9.29 -22.82 -14.66
C ALA A 24 -10.25 -22.17 -13.66
N VAL A 25 -10.82 -22.97 -12.77
CA VAL A 25 -11.62 -22.46 -11.65
C VAL A 25 -10.64 -21.84 -10.67
N PHE A 26 -10.48 -20.51 -10.74
CA PHE A 26 -9.69 -19.76 -9.78
C PHE A 26 -10.28 -19.89 -8.36
N ALA A 27 -9.43 -20.01 -7.35
CA ALA A 27 -9.85 -19.76 -5.97
C ALA A 27 -10.22 -18.27 -5.87
N ALA A 28 -11.47 -17.98 -5.49
CA ALA A 28 -11.95 -16.60 -5.36
C ALA A 28 -11.15 -15.86 -4.27
N GLU A 29 -10.81 -14.60 -4.52
CA GLU A 29 -10.14 -13.70 -3.57
C GLU A 29 -11.06 -13.34 -2.39
N ASN A 30 -10.55 -13.40 -1.16
CA ASN A 30 -11.29 -12.97 0.04
C ASN A 30 -11.27 -11.43 0.13
N LEU A 31 -12.35 -10.82 -0.34
CA LEU A 31 -12.62 -9.37 -0.34
C LEU A 31 -12.65 -8.75 1.06
N ALA A 32 -12.85 -9.53 2.11
CA ALA A 32 -12.90 -9.02 3.49
C ALA A 32 -11.54 -8.99 4.18
N HIS A 33 -10.52 -9.65 3.62
CA HIS A 33 -9.22 -9.79 4.26
C HIS A 33 -8.57 -8.43 4.54
N MET A 34 -8.16 -8.22 5.81
CA MET A 34 -7.56 -6.99 6.32
C MET A 34 -8.38 -5.70 6.06
N GLN A 35 -9.68 -5.82 5.80
CA GLN A 35 -10.54 -4.67 5.56
C GLN A 35 -11.01 -3.99 6.85
N PRO A 36 -11.42 -2.70 6.80
CA PRO A 36 -12.00 -2.03 7.96
C PRO A 36 -13.26 -2.72 8.47
N VAL A 37 -13.32 -2.96 9.79
CA VAL A 37 -14.44 -3.62 10.45
C VAL A 37 -15.04 -2.71 11.51
N THR A 38 -16.37 -2.68 11.58
CA THR A 38 -17.11 -2.07 12.69
C THR A 38 -18.00 -3.11 13.36
N THR A 39 -18.08 -3.04 14.68
CA THR A 39 -18.87 -3.97 15.49
C THR A 39 -19.83 -3.21 16.38
N SER A 40 -20.97 -3.82 16.73
CA SER A 40 -21.88 -3.25 17.72
C SER A 40 -21.27 -3.17 19.12
N SER A 41 -20.38 -4.10 19.45
CA SER A 41 -19.76 -4.25 20.76
C SER A 41 -18.58 -5.22 20.67
N ILE A 42 -17.72 -5.15 21.69
CA ILE A 42 -16.60 -6.07 21.91
C ILE A 42 -16.65 -6.61 23.34
N GLU A 43 -16.22 -7.85 23.55
CA GLU A 43 -16.06 -8.48 24.87
C GLU A 43 -14.91 -7.82 25.65
N SER A 44 -13.78 -7.62 24.97
CA SER A 44 -12.55 -6.99 25.48
C SER A 44 -11.72 -6.42 24.33
N SER A 45 -10.70 -5.62 24.63
CA SER A 45 -9.91 -4.88 23.62
C SER A 45 -9.10 -5.79 22.68
N ASP A 46 -8.71 -6.97 23.15
CA ASP A 46 -7.99 -7.99 22.39
C ASP A 46 -8.88 -8.80 21.43
N LEU A 47 -10.21 -8.68 21.55
CA LEU A 47 -11.20 -9.41 20.75
C LEU A 47 -11.94 -8.49 19.78
N SER A 48 -11.20 -7.57 19.16
CA SER A 48 -11.75 -6.56 18.24
C SER A 48 -12.30 -7.19 16.95
N GLY A 49 -13.16 -6.46 16.24
CA GLY A 49 -13.71 -6.91 14.95
C GLY A 49 -12.65 -7.26 13.89
N TYR A 50 -11.48 -6.62 13.96
CA TYR A 50 -10.37 -6.87 13.03
C TYR A 50 -9.86 -8.32 13.09
N MET A 51 -9.94 -8.95 14.27
CA MET A 51 -9.51 -10.33 14.49
C MET A 51 -10.43 -11.37 13.82
N ALA A 52 -11.47 -10.95 13.10
CA ALA A 52 -12.30 -11.84 12.29
C ALA A 52 -12.03 -11.68 10.79
N VAL A 53 -11.04 -10.88 10.38
CA VAL A 53 -10.69 -10.67 8.97
C VAL A 53 -9.18 -10.65 8.73
N ASP A 54 -8.38 -10.99 9.74
CA ASP A 54 -6.93 -10.92 9.70
C ASP A 54 -6.29 -12.15 9.04
N GLY A 55 -7.08 -13.18 8.72
CA GLY A 55 -6.63 -14.42 8.09
C GLY A 55 -5.98 -15.40 9.07
N ASP A 56 -6.03 -15.14 10.38
CA ASP A 56 -5.52 -16.04 11.42
C ASP A 56 -6.67 -16.74 12.15
N ALA A 57 -6.86 -18.03 11.85
CA ALA A 57 -7.89 -18.84 12.49
C ALA A 57 -7.68 -19.09 14.01
N ASN A 58 -6.66 -18.47 14.63
CA ASN A 58 -6.40 -18.52 16.08
C ASN A 58 -6.72 -17.20 16.80
N THR A 59 -7.10 -16.15 16.09
CA THR A 59 -7.57 -14.87 16.64
C THR A 59 -9.07 -14.70 16.33
N ARG A 60 -9.81 -13.99 17.20
CA ARG A 60 -11.27 -13.88 17.04
C ARG A 60 -11.82 -12.53 17.42
N TRP A 61 -12.86 -12.10 16.72
CA TRP A 61 -13.79 -11.12 17.25
C TRP A 61 -14.69 -11.78 18.30
N GLY A 62 -14.96 -11.08 19.40
CA GLY A 62 -15.98 -11.47 20.39
C GLY A 62 -16.88 -10.29 20.74
N SER A 63 -18.20 -10.46 20.67
CA SER A 63 -19.15 -9.44 21.10
C SER A 63 -19.30 -9.38 22.61
N ALA A 64 -19.79 -8.26 23.14
CA ALA A 64 -20.28 -8.23 24.51
C ALA A 64 -21.41 -9.26 24.73
N TYR A 65 -21.60 -9.65 25.99
CA TYR A 65 -22.60 -10.64 26.39
C TYR A 65 -24.04 -10.10 26.26
N GLY A 66 -24.93 -10.91 25.68
CA GLY A 66 -26.37 -10.65 25.61
C GLY A 66 -26.87 -9.99 24.32
N GLY A 67 -28.18 -10.08 24.10
CA GLY A 67 -28.88 -9.38 23.02
C GLY A 67 -28.50 -9.76 21.59
N THR A 68 -28.77 -8.82 20.68
CA THR A 68 -28.36 -8.83 19.27
C THR A 68 -27.03 -8.10 19.16
N ALA A 69 -26.07 -8.67 18.45
CA ALA A 69 -24.82 -8.01 18.09
C ALA A 69 -24.60 -8.09 16.58
N TRP A 70 -23.73 -7.25 16.05
CA TRP A 70 -23.36 -7.29 14.64
C TRP A 70 -21.91 -6.93 14.42
N ILE A 71 -21.38 -7.42 13.31
CA ILE A 71 -20.08 -7.10 12.73
C ILE A 71 -20.32 -6.78 11.26
N TYR A 72 -19.73 -5.70 10.74
CA TYR A 72 -19.69 -5.46 9.31
C TYR A 72 -18.30 -5.07 8.84
N VAL A 73 -17.99 -5.49 7.61
CA VAL A 73 -16.78 -5.16 6.88
C VAL A 73 -17.09 -4.11 5.80
N ASP A 74 -16.22 -3.11 5.65
CA ASP A 74 -16.21 -2.16 4.54
C ASP A 74 -15.28 -2.69 3.45
N LEU A 75 -15.82 -3.08 2.30
CA LEU A 75 -15.05 -3.60 1.15
C LEU A 75 -14.35 -2.48 0.34
N GLY A 76 -14.41 -1.22 0.80
CA GLY A 76 -13.84 -0.05 0.14
C GLY A 76 -14.74 0.54 -0.94
N GLU A 77 -15.30 -0.31 -1.80
CA GLU A 77 -16.21 0.05 -2.90
C GLU A 77 -17.38 -0.94 -3.01
N LYS A 78 -18.36 -0.65 -3.87
CA LYS A 78 -19.46 -1.59 -4.13
C LYS A 78 -18.93 -2.81 -4.90
N ARG A 79 -18.94 -3.98 -4.28
CA ARG A 79 -18.50 -5.25 -4.89
C ARG A 79 -19.67 -6.18 -5.13
N SER A 80 -19.53 -7.03 -6.15
CA SER A 80 -20.38 -8.21 -6.34
C SER A 80 -19.96 -9.29 -5.34
N ILE A 81 -20.93 -9.91 -4.68
CA ILE A 81 -20.72 -10.88 -3.60
C ILE A 81 -21.42 -12.18 -3.99
N SER A 82 -20.63 -13.25 -4.14
CA SER A 82 -21.10 -14.58 -4.56
C SER A 82 -21.08 -15.60 -3.43
N ARG A 83 -20.23 -15.40 -2.43
CA ARG A 83 -20.05 -16.29 -1.29
C ARG A 83 -19.62 -15.52 -0.05
N VAL A 84 -20.10 -15.93 1.11
CA VAL A 84 -19.62 -15.50 2.42
C VAL A 84 -19.37 -16.73 3.26
N LYS A 85 -18.17 -16.86 3.82
CA LYS A 85 -17.81 -17.97 4.70
C LYS A 85 -17.52 -17.44 6.10
N LEU A 86 -18.16 -18.05 7.09
CA LEU A 86 -18.03 -17.71 8.50
C LEU A 86 -17.38 -18.89 9.20
N LEU A 87 -16.34 -18.63 9.97
CA LEU A 87 -15.77 -19.58 10.91
C LEU A 87 -16.12 -19.12 12.32
N TRP A 88 -17.13 -19.75 12.92
CA TRP A 88 -17.58 -19.44 14.26
C TRP A 88 -16.68 -20.04 15.33
N GLU A 89 -16.57 -19.34 16.46
CA GLU A 89 -16.10 -19.96 17.70
C GLU A 89 -17.24 -20.76 18.37
N ALA A 90 -16.97 -21.46 19.48
CA ALA A 90 -18.02 -22.11 20.28
C ALA A 90 -19.18 -21.17 20.67
N ALA A 91 -18.92 -19.86 20.80
CA ALA A 91 -19.90 -18.80 20.94
C ALA A 91 -20.46 -18.33 19.57
N TYR A 92 -21.37 -19.11 18.99
CA TYR A 92 -21.93 -18.86 17.65
C TYR A 92 -23.34 -18.26 17.64
N ALA A 93 -23.77 -17.77 16.46
CA ALA A 93 -25.16 -17.36 16.22
C ALA A 93 -26.03 -18.55 15.78
N LYS A 94 -27.03 -18.94 16.60
CA LYS A 94 -28.09 -19.89 16.19
C LYS A 94 -28.96 -19.32 15.06
N ALA A 95 -29.18 -18.01 15.10
CA ALA A 95 -29.86 -17.28 14.03
C ALA A 95 -29.14 -15.95 13.75
N TYR A 96 -28.96 -15.61 12.48
CA TYR A 96 -28.36 -14.37 12.04
C TYR A 96 -28.84 -13.97 10.64
N ASP A 97 -28.69 -12.68 10.33
CA ASP A 97 -28.88 -12.16 8.98
C ASP A 97 -27.52 -11.79 8.37
N LEU A 98 -27.27 -12.27 7.15
CA LEU A 98 -26.27 -11.71 6.24
C LEU A 98 -26.93 -10.55 5.48
N GLN A 99 -26.35 -9.36 5.60
CA GLN A 99 -26.89 -8.13 5.03
C GLN A 99 -25.83 -7.39 4.25
N VAL A 100 -26.26 -6.63 3.25
CA VAL A 100 -25.39 -5.73 2.48
C VAL A 100 -25.91 -4.30 2.53
N SER A 101 -25.01 -3.34 2.37
CA SER A 101 -25.34 -1.92 2.28
C SER A 101 -24.38 -1.20 1.33
N ASN A 102 -24.82 -0.07 0.77
CA ASN A 102 -23.94 0.86 0.05
C ASN A 102 -23.50 2.05 0.92
N ASP A 103 -24.13 2.26 2.08
CA ASP A 103 -24.01 3.49 2.88
C ASP A 103 -23.85 3.23 4.40
N ALA A 104 -23.74 1.96 4.80
CA ALA A 104 -23.70 1.49 6.19
C ALA A 104 -24.90 1.87 7.08
N SER A 105 -25.95 2.47 6.52
CA SER A 105 -27.14 2.93 7.25
C SER A 105 -28.40 2.17 6.84
N THR A 106 -28.59 1.95 5.55
CA THR A 106 -29.70 1.20 4.96
C THR A 106 -29.20 -0.18 4.58
N TRP A 107 -29.78 -1.21 5.20
CA TRP A 107 -29.31 -2.59 5.07
C TRP A 107 -30.35 -3.46 4.40
N THR A 108 -29.91 -4.21 3.40
CA THR A 108 -30.73 -5.23 2.72
C THR A 108 -30.30 -6.60 3.18
N THR A 109 -31.23 -7.41 3.71
CA THR A 109 -30.94 -8.81 4.06
C THR A 109 -30.82 -9.64 2.78
N VAL A 110 -29.65 -10.25 2.59
CA VAL A 110 -29.36 -11.16 1.49
C VAL A 110 -29.73 -12.59 1.87
N ARG A 111 -29.49 -12.97 3.13
CA ARG A 111 -29.79 -14.31 3.64
C ARG A 111 -30.10 -14.25 5.13
N SER A 112 -31.12 -15.00 5.55
CA SER A 112 -31.41 -15.25 6.96
C SER A 112 -31.15 -16.71 7.27
N VAL A 113 -30.39 -16.97 8.33
CA VAL A 113 -30.14 -18.30 8.88
C VAL A 113 -30.79 -18.36 10.25
N THR A 114 -31.60 -19.39 10.51
CA THR A 114 -32.46 -19.43 11.72
C THR A 114 -32.19 -20.60 12.66
N ASN A 115 -31.33 -21.55 12.27
CA ASN A 115 -31.01 -22.74 13.07
C ASN A 115 -29.60 -23.27 12.79
N ALA A 116 -28.60 -22.40 12.74
CA ALA A 116 -27.21 -22.81 12.58
C ALA A 116 -26.72 -23.65 13.78
N ASP A 117 -25.68 -24.43 13.57
CA ASP A 117 -25.02 -25.30 14.56
C ASP A 117 -23.65 -24.77 15.02
N GLY A 118 -23.16 -23.69 14.42
CA GLY A 118 -21.85 -23.09 14.70
C GLY A 118 -20.83 -23.56 13.66
N ASP A 119 -19.57 -23.74 14.06
CA ASP A 119 -18.50 -24.21 13.18
C ASP A 119 -18.37 -23.36 11.89
N ILE A 120 -18.31 -23.98 10.71
CA ILE A 120 -18.19 -23.27 9.44
C ILE A 120 -19.56 -23.15 8.76
N ASP A 121 -19.98 -21.91 8.53
CA ASP A 121 -21.08 -21.61 7.61
C ASP A 121 -20.52 -21.15 6.26
N ASP A 122 -20.78 -21.90 5.19
CA ASP A 122 -20.38 -21.54 3.83
C ASP A 122 -21.58 -21.14 2.97
N LEU A 123 -21.84 -19.83 2.91
CA LEU A 123 -23.01 -19.24 2.25
C LEU A 123 -22.67 -18.95 0.79
N THR A 124 -22.90 -19.93 -0.09
CA THR A 124 -22.67 -19.82 -1.54
C THR A 124 -23.93 -19.38 -2.32
N ASN A 125 -23.78 -19.17 -3.63
CA ASN A 125 -24.85 -18.79 -4.57
C ASN A 125 -25.56 -17.49 -4.14
N LEU A 126 -24.78 -16.54 -3.63
CA LEU A 126 -25.27 -15.20 -3.37
C LEU A 126 -25.28 -14.43 -4.69
N ASN A 127 -26.34 -13.64 -4.88
CA ASN A 127 -26.41 -12.65 -5.96
C ASN A 127 -26.64 -11.30 -5.32
N ALA A 128 -25.64 -10.84 -4.58
CA ALA A 128 -25.69 -9.59 -3.83
C ALA A 128 -24.64 -8.62 -4.34
N SER A 129 -24.90 -7.33 -4.13
CA SER A 129 -23.89 -6.31 -4.30
C SER A 129 -24.00 -5.28 -3.19
N GLY A 130 -22.87 -4.78 -2.72
CA GLY A 130 -22.79 -3.80 -1.66
C GLY A 130 -21.35 -3.43 -1.37
N ARG A 131 -21.16 -2.26 -0.75
CA ARG A 131 -19.86 -1.86 -0.19
C ARG A 131 -19.64 -2.47 1.19
N TYR A 132 -20.69 -2.59 1.98
CA TYR A 132 -20.62 -3.13 3.33
C TYR A 132 -21.30 -4.49 3.40
N VAL A 133 -20.67 -5.43 4.11
CA VAL A 133 -21.25 -6.76 4.39
C VAL A 133 -21.36 -6.93 5.89
N ARG A 134 -22.56 -7.19 6.40
CA ARG A 134 -22.86 -7.32 7.83
C ARG A 134 -23.38 -8.70 8.17
N ILE A 135 -22.86 -9.27 9.26
CA ILE A 135 -23.47 -10.38 9.98
C ILE A 135 -24.14 -9.82 11.22
N LYS A 136 -25.47 -9.96 11.30
CA LYS A 136 -26.28 -9.52 12.44
C LYS A 136 -26.81 -10.73 13.20
N GLY A 137 -26.23 -11.00 14.36
CA GLY A 137 -26.67 -12.07 15.27
C GLY A 137 -28.04 -11.76 15.88
N ILE A 138 -29.02 -12.62 15.60
CA ILE A 138 -30.41 -12.50 16.08
C ILE A 138 -30.66 -13.37 17.32
N LYS A 139 -30.15 -14.60 17.31
CA LYS A 139 -30.27 -15.55 18.43
C LYS A 139 -28.94 -16.26 18.66
N ARG A 140 -28.51 -16.31 19.91
CA ARG A 140 -27.26 -16.97 20.34
C ARG A 140 -27.44 -18.50 20.39
N GLY A 141 -26.39 -19.23 20.03
CA GLY A 141 -26.31 -20.69 20.17
C GLY A 141 -25.99 -21.15 21.59
N THR A 142 -25.34 -20.29 22.38
CA THR A 142 -24.89 -20.54 23.75
C THR A 142 -25.28 -19.39 24.68
N GLU A 143 -24.85 -19.44 25.94
CA GLU A 143 -25.02 -18.34 26.91
C GLU A 143 -24.03 -17.18 26.72
N TYR A 144 -22.97 -17.39 25.93
CA TYR A 144 -21.93 -16.41 25.58
C TYR A 144 -22.39 -15.43 24.50
N GLY A 145 -21.55 -14.46 24.13
CA GLY A 145 -21.79 -13.54 23.02
C GLY A 145 -21.79 -14.22 21.63
N TYR A 146 -21.50 -13.45 20.59
CA TYR A 146 -21.20 -13.94 19.25
C TYR A 146 -19.71 -13.80 18.99
N SER A 147 -19.10 -14.79 18.34
CA SER A 147 -17.67 -14.81 18.13
C SER A 147 -17.30 -15.49 16.82
N LEU A 148 -16.43 -14.86 16.04
CA LEU A 148 -15.95 -15.33 14.74
C LEU A 148 -14.42 -15.38 14.76
N TRP A 149 -13.86 -16.52 14.37
CA TRP A 149 -12.46 -16.63 14.00
C TRP A 149 -12.23 -15.96 12.65
N GLU A 150 -13.10 -16.18 11.65
CA GLU A 150 -12.97 -15.56 10.32
C GLU A 150 -14.34 -15.21 9.70
N LEU A 151 -14.37 -14.10 8.96
CA LEU A 151 -15.44 -13.58 8.12
C LEU A 151 -14.84 -13.34 6.72
N GLU A 152 -15.04 -14.30 5.83
CA GLU A 152 -14.53 -14.24 4.46
C GLU A 152 -15.65 -13.85 3.50
N VAL A 153 -15.38 -12.91 2.59
CA VAL A 153 -16.34 -12.46 1.55
C VAL A 153 -15.71 -12.67 0.19
N TYR A 154 -16.43 -13.28 -0.75
CA TYR A 154 -15.91 -13.62 -2.05
C TYR A 154 -16.78 -13.06 -3.17
N GLY A 155 -16.13 -12.56 -4.22
CA GLY A 155 -16.77 -12.20 -5.49
C GLY A 155 -17.00 -13.40 -6.40
N PRO A 156 -17.76 -13.26 -7.49
CA PRO A 156 -17.84 -14.31 -8.51
C PRO A 156 -16.45 -14.61 -9.07
N ALA A 157 -16.13 -15.89 -9.27
CA ALA A 157 -14.92 -16.28 -10.02
C ALA A 157 -15.03 -15.66 -11.41
N SER A 158 -14.12 -14.76 -11.75
CA SER A 158 -14.22 -13.89 -12.92
C SER A 158 -14.32 -14.70 -14.21
N GLY A 159 -15.49 -14.64 -14.82
CA GLY A 159 -15.79 -15.27 -16.11
C GLY A 159 -17.02 -14.61 -16.74
N GLY A 160 -16.78 -13.60 -17.57
CA GLY A 160 -17.75 -13.04 -18.52
C GLY A 160 -18.65 -11.93 -17.98
N ASP A 161 -18.24 -10.68 -18.19
CA ASP A 161 -19.06 -9.62 -18.79
C ASP A 161 -18.36 -8.25 -18.63
N GLY A 162 -17.69 -7.80 -19.70
CA GLY A 162 -17.33 -6.38 -19.90
C GLY A 162 -16.31 -5.72 -18.98
N GLU A 163 -15.73 -6.43 -18.00
CA GLU A 163 -14.68 -5.86 -17.15
C GLU A 163 -13.37 -5.71 -17.93
N LYS A 164 -12.88 -4.47 -18.02
CA LYS A 164 -11.57 -4.18 -18.63
C LYS A 164 -10.49 -4.91 -17.82
N THR A 165 -9.51 -5.48 -18.51
CA THR A 165 -8.36 -6.17 -17.89
C THR A 165 -7.07 -5.55 -18.40
N VAL A 166 -6.07 -5.43 -17.53
CA VAL A 166 -4.70 -5.16 -17.96
C VAL A 166 -4.12 -6.43 -18.58
N LYS A 167 -3.34 -6.29 -19.65
CA LYS A 167 -2.67 -7.42 -20.29
C LYS A 167 -1.17 -7.20 -20.28
N LEU A 168 -0.44 -8.06 -19.57
CA LEU A 168 1.03 -8.02 -19.48
C LEU A 168 1.62 -9.03 -20.45
N TYR A 169 2.81 -8.73 -20.97
CA TYR A 169 3.49 -9.49 -22.00
C TYR A 169 4.93 -9.78 -21.62
N GLU A 170 5.40 -10.96 -22.01
CA GLU A 170 6.78 -11.43 -21.85
C GLU A 170 7.80 -10.53 -22.55
N ASP A 171 7.50 -10.13 -23.79
CA ASP A 171 8.42 -9.34 -24.60
C ASP A 171 7.98 -7.87 -24.68
N THR A 172 8.91 -6.98 -24.96
CA THR A 172 8.60 -5.60 -25.32
C THR A 172 7.73 -5.54 -26.59
N HIS A 173 7.00 -4.44 -26.74
CA HIS A 173 6.08 -4.20 -27.85
C HIS A 173 4.99 -5.26 -27.99
N PHE A 174 4.50 -5.78 -26.86
CA PHE A 174 3.29 -6.60 -26.74
C PHE A 174 3.40 -7.94 -27.48
N LYS A 175 4.55 -8.59 -27.34
CA LYS A 175 4.90 -9.87 -27.97
C LYS A 175 5.10 -10.95 -26.89
N GLY A 176 5.45 -12.16 -27.31
CA GLY A 176 5.63 -13.29 -26.41
C GLY A 176 4.31 -13.80 -25.80
N TYR A 177 4.41 -14.58 -24.72
CA TYR A 177 3.21 -14.95 -23.98
C TYR A 177 2.59 -13.73 -23.27
N SER A 178 1.32 -13.85 -22.89
CA SER A 178 0.62 -12.77 -22.21
C SER A 178 -0.27 -13.29 -21.09
N VAL A 179 -0.40 -12.50 -20.03
CA VAL A 179 -1.33 -12.72 -18.93
C VAL A 179 -2.36 -11.59 -18.86
N GLU A 180 -3.63 -11.93 -18.65
CA GLU A 180 -4.71 -10.96 -18.46
C GLU A 180 -5.10 -10.88 -16.98
N LEU A 181 -5.14 -9.65 -16.48
CA LEU A 181 -5.32 -9.30 -15.08
C LEU A 181 -6.53 -8.36 -14.95
N PRO A 182 -7.65 -8.86 -14.40
CA PRO A 182 -8.71 -8.01 -13.87
C PRO A 182 -8.19 -7.08 -12.76
N VAL A 183 -9.03 -6.18 -12.29
CA VAL A 183 -8.75 -5.37 -11.10
C VAL A 183 -8.50 -6.30 -9.90
N GLY A 184 -7.41 -6.07 -9.17
CA GLY A 184 -6.95 -6.89 -8.06
C GLY A 184 -5.45 -6.77 -7.80
N ASP A 185 -5.02 -7.43 -6.73
CA ASP A 185 -3.64 -7.47 -6.24
C ASP A 185 -3.00 -8.83 -6.58
N TYR A 186 -1.86 -8.81 -7.27
CA TYR A 186 -1.20 -10.01 -7.78
C TYR A 186 0.25 -10.11 -7.30
N ASN A 187 0.47 -10.88 -6.23
CA ASN A 187 1.81 -11.29 -5.83
C ASN A 187 2.40 -12.34 -6.80
N LEU A 188 3.67 -12.71 -6.61
CA LEU A 188 4.38 -13.64 -7.50
C LEU A 188 3.65 -14.98 -7.67
N SER A 189 3.11 -15.53 -6.58
CA SER A 189 2.37 -16.79 -6.63
C SER A 189 1.11 -16.67 -7.49
N SER A 190 0.38 -15.56 -7.32
CA SER A 190 -0.80 -15.25 -8.12
C SER A 190 -0.46 -15.02 -9.60
N LEU A 191 0.66 -14.35 -9.91
CA LEU A 191 1.16 -14.16 -11.27
C LEU A 191 1.55 -15.49 -11.94
N ILE A 192 2.33 -16.34 -11.25
CA ILE A 192 2.72 -17.67 -11.74
C ILE A 192 1.51 -18.56 -11.99
N SER A 193 0.49 -18.52 -11.10
CA SER A 193 -0.74 -19.29 -11.29
C SER A 193 -1.51 -18.91 -12.56
N ARG A 194 -1.26 -17.71 -13.09
CA ARG A 194 -1.85 -17.16 -14.32
C ARG A 194 -0.95 -17.30 -15.54
N GLY A 195 0.20 -17.95 -15.39
CA GLY A 195 1.12 -18.25 -16.48
C GLY A 195 2.21 -17.20 -16.71
N ALA A 196 2.34 -16.20 -15.84
CA ALA A 196 3.50 -15.30 -15.87
C ALA A 196 4.72 -15.94 -15.19
N LEU A 197 5.92 -15.61 -15.65
CA LEU A 197 7.15 -16.00 -14.98
C LEU A 197 7.69 -14.82 -14.15
N ASN A 198 8.48 -15.16 -13.13
CA ASN A 198 9.15 -14.14 -12.31
C ASN A 198 10.16 -13.39 -13.18
N ASP A 199 10.21 -12.07 -13.05
CA ASP A 199 11.25 -11.24 -13.68
C ASP A 199 11.29 -11.42 -15.21
N ASP A 200 10.11 -11.49 -15.83
CA ASP A 200 9.96 -11.87 -17.25
C ASP A 200 8.90 -11.01 -17.97
N LEU A 201 8.33 -10.01 -17.31
CA LEU A 201 7.31 -9.14 -17.89
C LEU A 201 7.93 -7.84 -18.41
N SER A 202 7.61 -7.49 -19.66
CA SER A 202 8.35 -6.48 -20.42
C SER A 202 7.46 -5.42 -21.10
N SER A 203 6.16 -5.67 -21.30
CA SER A 203 5.22 -4.65 -21.78
C SER A 203 3.79 -4.86 -21.29
N ALA A 204 2.96 -3.80 -21.33
CA ALA A 204 1.61 -3.83 -20.78
C ALA A 204 0.59 -3.06 -21.62
N ARG A 205 -0.55 -3.67 -21.90
CA ARG A 205 -1.76 -2.99 -22.38
C ARG A 205 -2.60 -2.58 -21.18
N VAL A 206 -2.86 -1.28 -21.01
CA VAL A 206 -3.63 -0.74 -19.89
C VAL A 206 -4.83 -0.01 -20.46
N PRO A 207 -6.02 -0.65 -20.48
CA PRO A 207 -7.23 -0.01 -20.96
C PRO A 207 -7.57 1.24 -20.15
N SER A 208 -8.14 2.26 -20.83
CA SER A 208 -8.58 3.49 -20.19
C SER A 208 -9.48 3.24 -18.97
N GLY A 209 -9.28 4.01 -17.91
CA GLY A 209 -10.02 3.83 -16.66
C GLY A 209 -9.47 2.72 -15.77
N LEU A 210 -8.31 2.13 -16.10
CA LEU A 210 -7.55 1.26 -15.20
C LEU A 210 -6.16 1.84 -14.96
N ARG A 211 -5.58 1.48 -13.82
CA ARG A 211 -4.19 1.74 -13.45
C ARG A 211 -3.50 0.40 -13.17
N LEU A 212 -2.27 0.28 -13.66
CA LEU A 212 -1.35 -0.81 -13.35
C LEU A 212 -0.22 -0.27 -12.47
N GLU A 213 0.08 -0.97 -11.38
CA GLU A 213 1.28 -0.78 -10.56
C GLU A 213 2.17 -2.02 -10.71
N VAL A 214 3.46 -1.84 -10.98
CA VAL A 214 4.43 -2.93 -11.16
C VAL A 214 5.53 -2.81 -10.13
N PHE A 215 5.82 -3.89 -9.41
CA PHE A 215 6.77 -3.92 -8.30
C PHE A 215 7.95 -4.86 -8.58
N GLN A 216 9.15 -4.39 -8.24
CA GLN A 216 10.39 -5.14 -8.38
C GLN A 216 10.42 -6.42 -7.54
N HIS A 217 9.86 -6.38 -6.34
CA HIS A 217 9.86 -7.54 -5.44
C HIS A 217 8.44 -8.07 -5.21
N ASN A 218 8.39 -9.34 -4.81
CA ASN A 218 7.15 -10.01 -4.46
C ASN A 218 6.44 -9.29 -3.28
N ASN A 219 5.13 -9.46 -3.20
CA ASN A 219 4.26 -8.87 -2.17
C ASN A 219 4.34 -7.33 -2.12
N PHE A 220 4.40 -6.70 -3.29
CA PHE A 220 4.30 -5.25 -3.47
C PHE A 220 5.43 -4.46 -2.78
N LYS A 221 6.65 -5.01 -2.85
CA LYS A 221 7.85 -4.44 -2.24
C LYS A 221 8.86 -4.00 -3.30
N GLY A 222 9.90 -3.29 -2.86
CA GLY A 222 10.94 -2.80 -3.75
C GLY A 222 10.46 -1.60 -4.58
N VAL A 223 11.18 -1.31 -5.65
CA VAL A 223 10.86 -0.18 -6.53
C VAL A 223 9.56 -0.44 -7.27
N ARG A 224 8.75 0.61 -7.44
CA ARG A 224 7.41 0.56 -8.04
C ARG A 224 7.29 1.52 -9.22
N ASP A 225 6.59 1.10 -10.26
CA ASP A 225 6.22 1.95 -11.40
C ASP A 225 4.71 1.90 -11.66
N PHE A 226 4.19 2.93 -12.31
CA PHE A 226 2.76 3.09 -12.57
C PHE A 226 2.47 3.34 -14.05
N TYR A 227 1.39 2.75 -14.54
CA TYR A 227 0.95 2.89 -15.92
C TYR A 227 -0.57 3.07 -15.96
N THR A 228 -1.03 4.14 -16.62
CA THR A 228 -2.45 4.46 -16.87
C THR A 228 -2.82 4.32 -18.35
N SER A 229 -1.83 4.00 -19.19
CA SER A 229 -1.96 3.75 -20.63
C SER A 229 -1.01 2.63 -21.06
N ASP A 230 -1.13 2.20 -22.31
CA ASP A 230 -0.24 1.20 -22.89
C ASP A 230 1.24 1.58 -22.74
N ALA A 231 2.04 0.61 -22.30
CA ALA A 231 3.50 0.72 -22.19
C ALA A 231 4.14 -0.32 -23.09
N ALA A 232 4.78 0.14 -24.18
CA ALA A 232 5.49 -0.75 -25.10
C ALA A 232 6.77 -1.35 -24.47
N GLU A 233 7.24 -0.76 -23.38
CA GLU A 233 8.33 -1.24 -22.57
C GLU A 233 8.05 -0.82 -21.12
N LEU A 234 8.18 -1.76 -20.18
CA LEU A 234 8.08 -1.46 -18.76
C LEU A 234 9.43 -0.93 -18.27
N SER A 235 9.41 0.08 -17.41
CA SER A 235 10.58 0.53 -16.64
C SER A 235 11.18 -0.59 -15.76
N ARG A 236 10.43 -1.70 -15.56
CA ARG A 236 10.84 -2.93 -14.87
C ARG A 236 10.87 -4.14 -15.81
N ASP A 237 11.39 -3.93 -17.02
CA ASP A 237 11.67 -5.00 -17.97
C ASP A 237 12.43 -6.14 -17.29
N ASN A 238 11.86 -7.35 -17.30
CA ASN A 238 12.45 -8.53 -16.70
C ASN A 238 12.84 -8.38 -15.21
N ASP A 239 12.08 -7.59 -14.44
CA ASP A 239 12.35 -7.32 -13.02
C ASP A 239 11.06 -7.28 -12.18
N ALA A 240 9.90 -7.61 -12.78
CA ALA A 240 8.61 -7.56 -12.11
C ALA A 240 8.30 -8.87 -11.36
N SER A 241 8.07 -8.76 -10.05
CA SER A 241 7.71 -9.88 -9.17
C SER A 241 6.31 -9.77 -8.54
N SER A 242 5.66 -8.60 -8.61
CA SER A 242 4.24 -8.45 -8.25
C SER A 242 3.61 -7.22 -8.93
N VAL A 243 2.28 -7.20 -9.07
CA VAL A 243 1.54 -6.11 -9.71
C VAL A 243 0.19 -5.84 -9.06
N ARG A 244 -0.30 -4.60 -9.13
CA ARG A 244 -1.68 -4.24 -8.76
C ARG A 244 -2.41 -3.66 -9.96
N VAL A 245 -3.67 -4.03 -10.12
CA VAL A 245 -4.58 -3.44 -11.12
C VAL A 245 -5.74 -2.81 -10.39
N SER A 246 -5.95 -1.51 -10.56
CA SER A 246 -7.03 -0.77 -9.92
C SER A 246 -7.90 -0.05 -10.95
N LYS A 247 -9.19 0.17 -10.64
CA LYS A 247 -10.03 1.08 -11.42
C LYS A 247 -9.58 2.49 -11.14
N MET A 248 -9.47 3.30 -12.19
CA MET A 248 -9.49 4.74 -12.03
C MET A 248 -10.95 5.13 -11.82
N GLU A 249 -11.29 5.69 -10.66
CA GLU A 249 -12.65 6.18 -10.36
C GLU A 249 -13.12 7.08 -11.51
N THR A 250 -14.18 6.67 -12.20
CA THR A 250 -14.78 7.46 -13.29
C THR A 250 -15.62 8.58 -12.69
N THR A 251 -15.13 9.80 -12.71
CA THR A 251 -16.01 10.96 -12.88
C THR A 251 -16.14 11.24 -14.37
N ASN A 252 -17.35 11.57 -14.80
CA ASN A 252 -17.64 11.89 -16.20
C ASN A 252 -16.66 12.96 -16.70
N GLY A 253 -15.83 12.59 -17.68
CA GLY A 253 -15.10 13.47 -18.59
C GLY A 253 -14.80 14.88 -18.09
N ASP A 254 -13.81 15.02 -17.20
CA ASP A 254 -12.80 16.08 -17.17
C ASP A 254 -11.83 15.75 -16.03
N SER A 255 -10.55 16.01 -16.22
CA SER A 255 -9.45 15.69 -15.29
C SER A 255 -9.47 16.46 -13.96
N ASP A 256 -10.56 17.18 -13.65
CA ASP A 256 -10.59 18.19 -12.56
C ASP A 256 -11.76 18.07 -11.56
N ASP A 257 -12.66 17.09 -11.70
CA ASP A 257 -13.84 16.97 -10.82
C ASP A 257 -13.65 15.93 -9.71
N PHE A 258 -13.08 16.37 -8.58
CA PHE A 258 -12.87 15.56 -7.37
C PHE A 258 -14.00 15.73 -6.33
N PRO A 259 -14.45 14.65 -5.66
CA PRO A 259 -15.57 14.69 -4.70
C PRO A 259 -15.24 15.43 -3.41
N ASP A 260 -16.21 16.14 -2.81
CA ASP A 260 -16.01 16.79 -1.51
C ASP A 260 -15.73 15.78 -0.38
N TRP A 261 -14.83 16.14 0.54
CA TRP A 261 -14.53 15.38 1.75
C TRP A 261 -15.73 15.34 2.69
N ARG A 262 -15.94 14.19 3.32
CA ARG A 262 -17.06 13.89 4.22
C ARG A 262 -16.52 13.35 5.55
N SER A 263 -16.87 14.01 6.64
CA SER A 263 -16.48 13.61 7.99
C SER A 263 -16.93 12.18 8.31
N GLY A 264 -16.02 11.38 8.86
CA GLY A 264 -16.29 9.98 9.26
C GLY A 264 -16.48 8.99 8.10
N HIS A 265 -16.21 9.40 6.86
CA HIS A 265 -16.19 8.50 5.71
C HIS A 265 -14.81 7.87 5.53
N ASN A 266 -14.76 6.55 5.36
CA ASN A 266 -13.48 5.86 5.14
C ASN A 266 -12.95 6.14 3.72
N TYR A 267 -11.70 6.58 3.63
CA TYR A 267 -10.94 6.80 2.40
C TYR A 267 -9.76 5.85 2.34
N VAL A 268 -9.56 5.17 1.21
CA VAL A 268 -8.37 4.33 1.00
C VAL A 268 -7.23 5.16 0.43
N GLU A 269 -6.00 4.68 0.60
CA GLU A 269 -4.81 5.32 0.02
C GLU A 269 -5.00 5.54 -1.49
N GLY A 270 -4.63 6.72 -1.98
CA GLY A 270 -4.81 7.20 -3.35
C GLY A 270 -6.13 7.96 -3.61
N ASN A 271 -7.11 7.96 -2.71
CA ASN A 271 -8.35 8.72 -2.89
C ASN A 271 -8.11 10.23 -2.84
N ILE A 272 -8.56 10.98 -3.86
CA ILE A 272 -8.46 12.44 -3.89
C ILE A 272 -9.82 13.09 -3.59
N VAL A 273 -9.84 14.04 -2.66
CA VAL A 273 -11.05 14.74 -2.20
C VAL A 273 -10.87 16.25 -2.17
N ARG A 274 -11.96 16.99 -2.39
CA ARG A 274 -12.01 18.44 -2.22
C ARG A 274 -12.38 18.79 -0.78
N TYR A 275 -11.54 19.56 -0.11
CA TYR A 275 -11.80 20.02 1.25
C TYR A 275 -11.40 21.48 1.41
N LYS A 276 -12.36 22.32 1.83
CA LYS A 276 -12.17 23.78 2.01
C LYS A 276 -11.52 24.48 0.80
N GLY A 277 -11.89 24.05 -0.41
CA GLY A 277 -11.43 24.66 -1.66
C GLY A 277 -10.08 24.18 -2.19
N LYS A 278 -9.45 23.20 -1.52
CA LYS A 278 -8.22 22.52 -1.96
C LYS A 278 -8.47 21.04 -2.19
N LEU A 279 -7.58 20.37 -2.90
CA LEU A 279 -7.64 18.93 -3.13
C LEU A 279 -6.66 18.22 -2.18
N TYR A 280 -7.02 17.03 -1.74
CA TYR A 280 -6.20 16.21 -0.84
C TYR A 280 -6.23 14.76 -1.26
N ILE A 281 -5.07 14.11 -1.35
CA ILE A 281 -4.94 12.69 -1.61
C ILE A 281 -4.72 11.94 -0.30
N ALA A 282 -5.46 10.86 -0.08
CA ALA A 282 -5.25 9.99 1.06
C ALA A 282 -3.92 9.24 0.86
N VAL A 283 -2.94 9.44 1.72
CA VAL A 283 -1.65 8.73 1.66
C VAL A 283 -1.61 7.52 2.58
N HIS A 284 -2.64 7.35 3.40
CA HIS A 284 -2.90 6.16 4.22
C HIS A 284 -4.41 5.94 4.37
N PRO A 285 -4.87 4.71 4.68
CA PRO A 285 -6.28 4.43 4.93
C PRO A 285 -6.83 5.29 6.07
N ASN A 286 -7.82 6.13 5.76
CA ASN A 286 -8.33 7.14 6.66
C ASN A 286 -9.78 6.86 7.06
N PRO A 287 -10.11 6.73 8.37
CA PRO A 287 -11.48 6.63 8.89
C PRO A 287 -12.41 7.85 8.70
N GLY A 288 -11.99 8.85 7.92
CA GLY A 288 -12.73 10.11 7.71
C GLY A 288 -12.30 11.25 8.63
N TYR A 289 -11.03 11.25 9.04
CA TYR A 289 -10.37 12.37 9.70
C TYR A 289 -10.11 13.53 8.74
N ASP A 290 -10.10 14.74 9.29
CA ASP A 290 -10.01 16.00 8.57
C ASP A 290 -8.64 16.19 7.87
N PRO A 291 -8.61 16.51 6.55
CA PRO A 291 -7.39 16.72 5.77
C PRO A 291 -6.41 17.78 6.26
N VAL A 292 -6.83 18.72 7.10
CA VAL A 292 -5.93 19.77 7.63
C VAL A 292 -5.59 19.58 9.11
N ILE A 293 -6.13 18.54 9.76
CA ILE A 293 -5.82 18.23 11.17
C ILE A 293 -4.91 17.00 11.23
N SER A 294 -5.08 16.06 10.31
CA SER A 294 -4.31 14.81 10.31
C SER A 294 -3.57 14.63 8.99
N HIS A 295 -2.39 15.24 8.93
CA HIS A 295 -1.40 15.08 7.85
C HIS A 295 -0.84 13.66 7.74
N TRP A 296 -1.11 12.80 8.73
CA TRP A 296 -0.81 11.37 8.64
C TRP A 296 -1.65 10.67 7.58
N PHE A 297 -2.86 11.13 7.31
CA PHE A 297 -3.74 10.45 6.35
C PHE A 297 -3.85 11.15 5.01
N TRP A 298 -3.49 12.44 4.92
CA TRP A 298 -3.78 13.28 3.76
C TRP A 298 -2.59 14.15 3.37
N ASP A 299 -2.31 14.18 2.08
CA ASP A 299 -1.44 15.18 1.42
C ASP A 299 -2.28 16.10 0.53
N GLU A 300 -1.84 17.35 0.30
CA GLU A 300 -2.51 18.27 -0.64
C GLU A 300 -2.24 17.83 -2.08
N TYR A 301 -3.30 17.57 -2.85
CA TYR A 301 -3.20 17.15 -4.24
C TYR A 301 -3.21 18.36 -5.18
N ARG A 302 -2.27 18.38 -6.13
CA ARG A 302 -2.13 19.42 -7.16
C ARG A 302 -2.03 18.66 -8.48
N GLY A 303 -3.07 18.69 -9.31
CA GLY A 303 -3.18 17.85 -10.52
C GLY A 303 -2.04 18.06 -11.53
N ASP A 304 -1.98 17.16 -12.51
CA ASP A 304 -0.98 17.18 -13.59
C ASP A 304 -1.33 18.28 -14.61
N ASP A 305 -0.67 19.43 -14.53
CA ASP A 305 -0.71 20.44 -15.59
C ASP A 305 0.37 20.14 -16.64
N ASP A 306 -0.08 19.72 -17.82
CA ASP A 306 0.74 19.48 -19.01
C ASP A 306 1.37 20.77 -19.57
N GLY A 307 2.70 20.75 -19.74
CA GLY A 307 3.35 21.32 -20.93
C GLY A 307 4.41 22.40 -20.72
N GLY A 308 5.62 22.15 -21.25
CA GLY A 308 6.51 23.21 -21.72
C GLY A 308 8.01 22.92 -21.63
N ASP A 309 8.54 22.21 -22.63
CA ASP A 309 9.95 21.92 -22.90
C ASP A 309 10.85 23.19 -23.07
N SER A 310 12.06 23.17 -22.49
CA SER A 310 13.30 23.59 -23.18
C SER A 310 14.56 23.20 -22.40
N ASP A 311 15.39 22.37 -23.06
CA ASP A 311 16.81 22.03 -22.84
C ASP A 311 17.68 23.05 -22.06
N ASP A 312 18.50 22.54 -21.12
CA ASP A 312 19.99 22.62 -21.17
C ASP A 312 20.63 21.86 -19.97
N GLY A 313 21.70 21.11 -20.24
CA GLY A 313 22.82 20.97 -19.31
C GLY A 313 22.78 19.83 -18.28
N SER A 314 23.69 18.88 -18.49
CA SER A 314 24.12 17.82 -17.56
C SER A 314 24.33 18.23 -16.09
N ASP A 315 23.75 17.48 -15.15
CA ASP A 315 24.47 16.93 -13.99
C ASP A 315 23.64 15.87 -13.24
N ASN A 316 24.33 14.88 -12.67
CA ASN A 316 23.73 13.84 -11.83
C ASN A 316 23.16 14.45 -10.52
N GLY A 317 21.84 14.44 -10.36
CA GLY A 317 21.18 14.77 -9.09
C GLY A 317 19.67 14.81 -9.26
N ALA A 318 18.94 14.09 -8.40
CA ALA A 318 17.50 14.24 -8.30
C ALA A 318 17.19 15.73 -8.05
N SER A 319 16.63 16.40 -9.06
CA SER A 319 16.29 17.81 -8.99
C SER A 319 15.05 17.97 -8.11
N CYS A 320 15.22 18.43 -6.86
CA CYS A 320 14.12 18.93 -6.04
C CYS A 320 13.33 19.94 -6.88
N SER A 321 12.10 19.59 -7.23
CA SER A 321 11.23 20.46 -8.03
C SER A 321 11.05 21.78 -7.29
N ALA A 322 10.86 22.88 -8.03
CA ALA A 322 10.68 24.22 -7.48
C ALA A 322 9.33 24.34 -6.72
N ILE A 323 9.26 23.78 -5.50
CA ILE A 323 8.15 23.99 -4.57
C ILE A 323 8.43 25.29 -3.81
N ASN A 324 7.47 26.23 -3.85
CA ASN A 324 7.64 27.57 -3.28
C ASN A 324 7.40 27.65 -1.75
N SER A 325 7.25 26.53 -1.03
CA SER A 325 6.96 26.54 0.41
C SER A 325 8.06 25.85 1.20
N TRP A 326 8.88 26.66 1.85
CA TRP A 326 9.92 26.24 2.78
C TRP A 326 9.35 26.15 4.20
N ASN A 327 9.61 25.04 4.88
CA ASN A 327 9.38 24.89 6.32
C ASN A 327 10.59 25.43 7.09
N GLU A 328 10.41 25.78 8.36
CA GLU A 328 11.51 26.13 9.26
C GLU A 328 11.80 24.98 10.22
N ALA A 329 13.07 24.73 10.50
CA ALA A 329 13.55 23.79 11.50
C ALA A 329 14.72 24.40 12.28
N ASN A 330 14.96 23.89 13.48
CA ASN A 330 16.23 24.15 14.15
C ASN A 330 17.27 23.15 13.62
N LEU A 331 18.42 23.68 13.17
CA LEU A 331 19.54 22.92 12.63
C LEU A 331 20.54 22.61 13.74
N THR A 332 20.85 21.33 13.92
CA THR A 332 21.96 20.88 14.76
C THR A 332 22.91 19.97 13.98
N ASN A 333 23.96 19.47 14.64
CA ASN A 333 24.80 18.42 14.07
C ASN A 333 25.09 17.33 15.09
N TYR A 334 25.44 16.15 14.56
CA TYR A 334 25.85 14.98 15.33
C TYR A 334 27.03 14.26 14.64
N GLU A 335 27.71 13.40 15.39
CA GLU A 335 28.83 12.60 14.88
C GLU A 335 28.49 11.11 14.85
N SER A 336 28.35 10.55 13.64
CA SER A 336 28.14 9.10 13.46
C SER A 336 29.42 8.27 13.58
N TYR A 337 30.59 8.93 13.54
CA TYR A 337 31.92 8.37 13.75
C TYR A 337 32.75 9.27 14.68
N PRO A 338 32.47 9.26 15.99
CA PRO A 338 33.20 10.10 16.94
C PRO A 338 34.65 9.64 17.10
N ASP A 339 35.57 10.57 17.38
CA ASP A 339 36.96 10.23 17.63
C ASP A 339 37.08 9.32 18.87
N PRO A 340 37.93 8.27 18.86
CA PRO A 340 38.02 7.27 19.95
C PRO A 340 38.28 7.80 21.37
N ASN A 341 38.67 9.07 21.52
CA ASN A 341 38.89 9.72 22.81
C ASN A 341 38.04 11.00 23.01
N SER A 342 37.05 11.23 22.15
CA SER A 342 36.11 12.33 22.29
C SER A 342 35.15 12.10 23.47
N GLU A 343 34.56 13.19 23.96
CA GLU A 343 33.49 13.08 24.97
C GLU A 343 32.32 12.24 24.45
N GLU A 344 31.97 12.38 23.17
CA GLU A 344 30.92 11.59 22.50
C GLU A 344 31.18 10.08 22.57
N CYS A 345 32.42 9.67 22.28
CA CYS A 345 32.83 8.27 22.34
C CYS A 345 32.84 7.71 23.77
N ILE A 346 33.37 8.48 24.73
CA ILE A 346 33.64 8.01 26.10
C ILE A 346 32.39 8.10 26.99
N LYS A 347 31.60 9.17 26.86
CA LYS A 347 30.50 9.50 27.78
C LYS A 347 29.16 8.99 27.27
N TYR A 348 28.97 8.98 25.95
CA TYR A 348 27.70 8.59 25.31
C TYR A 348 27.81 7.26 24.54
N ASN A 349 28.93 6.54 24.68
CA ASN A 349 29.21 5.28 23.99
C ASN A 349 29.11 5.37 22.46
N GLY A 350 29.26 6.56 21.86
CA GLY A 350 29.05 6.77 20.42
C GLY A 350 29.94 5.88 19.54
N CYS A 351 31.12 5.49 20.01
CA CYS A 351 32.00 4.56 19.30
C CYS A 351 31.45 3.13 19.18
N GLN A 352 30.56 2.69 20.08
CA GLN A 352 29.94 1.36 20.01
C GLN A 352 28.93 1.27 18.85
N TRP A 353 28.34 2.42 18.49
CA TRP A 353 27.27 2.54 17.50
C TRP A 353 27.75 3.21 16.21
N ALA A 354 29.07 3.34 16.05
CA ALA A 354 29.67 4.06 14.93
C ALA A 354 29.22 3.48 13.57
N GLY A 355 28.67 4.34 12.72
CA GLY A 355 28.13 3.97 11.40
C GLY A 355 26.79 3.26 11.41
N GLN A 356 26.10 3.15 12.55
CA GLN A 356 24.71 2.68 12.60
C GLN A 356 23.76 3.86 12.45
N PHE A 357 22.66 3.63 11.73
CA PHE A 357 21.61 4.61 11.49
C PHE A 357 20.26 3.92 11.65
N ALA A 358 19.28 4.59 12.26
CA ALA A 358 17.97 3.98 12.56
C ALA A 358 17.21 3.47 11.31
N GLY A 359 17.47 4.06 10.15
CA GLY A 359 16.79 3.80 8.88
C GLY A 359 17.54 2.88 7.93
N LEU A 360 18.74 2.40 8.29
CA LEU A 360 19.58 1.57 7.44
C LEU A 360 19.91 0.24 8.12
N ASP A 361 19.85 -0.83 7.34
CA ASP A 361 20.30 -2.14 7.80
C ASP A 361 21.83 -2.21 7.85
N GLY A 362 22.35 -2.68 8.98
CA GLY A 362 23.79 -2.91 9.18
C GLY A 362 24.62 -1.65 9.45
N VAL A 363 25.93 -1.86 9.56
CA VAL A 363 26.89 -0.78 9.87
C VAL A 363 27.45 -0.22 8.57
N GLN A 364 27.26 1.07 8.33
CA GLN A 364 27.81 1.77 7.17
C GLN A 364 29.26 2.17 7.47
N PRO A 365 30.22 1.91 6.56
CA PRO A 365 31.60 2.29 6.78
C PRO A 365 31.79 3.81 6.78
N GLU A 366 32.77 4.32 7.52
CA GLU A 366 33.06 5.77 7.60
C GLU A 366 33.28 6.41 6.21
N SER A 367 33.83 5.66 5.26
CA SER A 367 33.97 6.11 3.87
C SER A 367 32.62 6.35 3.18
N TRP A 368 31.61 5.55 3.49
CA TRP A 368 30.25 5.72 3.00
C TRP A 368 29.61 6.95 3.66
N VAL A 369 29.71 7.07 4.99
CA VAL A 369 29.21 8.24 5.72
C VAL A 369 29.82 9.54 5.18
N LYS A 370 31.14 9.58 4.97
CA LYS A 370 31.84 10.73 4.37
C LYS A 370 31.33 11.09 2.98
N ALA A 371 30.84 10.13 2.21
CA ALA A 371 30.39 10.32 0.83
C ALA A 371 28.91 10.72 0.72
N HIS A 372 28.11 10.57 1.78
CA HIS A 372 26.66 10.83 1.75
C HIS A 372 26.29 12.03 2.61
N ASN A 373 25.29 12.79 2.16
CA ASN A 373 24.68 13.85 2.94
C ASN A 373 23.55 13.25 3.78
N ILE A 374 23.73 13.21 5.09
CA ILE A 374 22.89 12.46 6.02
C ILE A 374 22.28 13.41 7.03
N ALA A 375 21.00 13.22 7.30
CA ALA A 375 20.27 13.87 8.36
C ALA A 375 19.64 12.86 9.32
N ALA A 376 19.54 13.29 10.57
CA ALA A 376 18.64 12.78 11.57
C ALA A 376 17.49 13.77 11.77
N VAL A 377 16.32 13.25 12.11
CA VAL A 377 15.16 14.06 12.50
C VAL A 377 14.66 13.60 13.85
N HIS A 378 13.84 14.43 14.50
CA HIS A 378 13.22 14.04 15.75
C HIS A 378 12.40 12.75 15.59
N SER A 379 12.40 11.87 16.59
CA SER A 379 11.69 10.57 16.55
C SER A 379 10.23 10.65 16.11
N LYS A 380 9.52 11.70 16.54
CA LYS A 380 8.14 11.98 16.10
C LYS A 380 7.98 12.13 14.57
N ASP A 381 9.03 12.59 13.89
CA ASP A 381 9.05 12.87 12.45
C ASP A 381 9.75 11.77 11.65
N PHE A 382 10.49 10.89 12.31
CA PHE A 382 11.33 9.89 11.66
C PHE A 382 10.54 8.94 10.77
N ASN A 383 9.38 8.46 11.22
CA ASN A 383 8.61 7.46 10.46
C ASN A 383 8.15 7.95 9.08
N TRP A 384 7.92 9.25 8.89
CA TRP A 384 7.46 9.80 7.62
C TRP A 384 8.57 10.49 6.82
N LEU A 385 9.70 10.82 7.46
CA LEU A 385 10.87 11.40 6.80
C LEU A 385 11.96 10.40 6.47
N ASN A 386 12.01 9.23 7.11
CA ASN A 386 13.04 8.23 6.86
C ASN A 386 13.10 7.82 5.38
N GLY A 387 14.31 7.85 4.82
CA GLY A 387 14.61 7.57 3.42
C GLY A 387 14.30 8.72 2.45
N LYS A 388 13.71 9.83 2.91
CA LYS A 388 13.40 10.99 2.05
C LYS A 388 14.60 11.92 1.91
N THR A 389 14.71 12.54 0.74
CA THR A 389 15.63 13.65 0.49
C THR A 389 15.00 14.97 0.94
N LEU A 390 15.72 15.73 1.74
CA LEU A 390 15.38 17.09 2.14
C LEU A 390 16.36 18.07 1.49
N ARG A 391 15.83 19.11 0.86
CA ARG A 391 16.64 20.28 0.50
C ARG A 391 16.64 21.27 1.64
N LEU A 392 17.81 21.55 2.18
CA LEU A 392 18.03 22.53 3.23
C LEU A 392 18.53 23.83 2.63
N ARG A 393 18.11 24.98 3.20
CA ARG A 393 18.60 26.31 2.85
C ARG A 393 18.87 27.13 4.10
N GLN A 394 20.06 27.73 4.16
CA GLN A 394 20.40 28.71 5.18
C GLN A 394 21.20 29.85 4.56
N GLY A 395 20.58 31.03 4.43
CA GLY A 395 21.13 32.12 3.64
C GLY A 395 21.24 31.74 2.16
N ASP A 396 22.41 31.97 1.55
CA ASP A 396 22.67 31.68 0.13
C ASP A 396 23.13 30.24 -0.13
N LYS A 397 23.13 29.38 0.91
CA LYS A 397 23.60 27.99 0.80
C LYS A 397 22.43 27.02 0.77
N GLU A 398 22.56 26.02 -0.09
CA GLU A 398 21.63 24.89 -0.18
C GLU A 398 22.38 23.55 -0.17
N ILE A 399 21.76 22.51 0.40
CA ILE A 399 22.26 21.13 0.34
C ILE A 399 21.10 20.15 0.37
N ASP A 400 21.23 19.05 -0.37
CA ASP A 400 20.31 17.92 -0.30
C ASP A 400 20.87 16.88 0.67
N VAL A 401 20.05 16.46 1.63
CA VAL A 401 20.37 15.46 2.65
C VAL A 401 19.33 14.36 2.61
N VAL A 402 19.72 13.11 2.89
CA VAL A 402 18.76 12.02 3.07
C VAL A 402 18.61 11.72 4.55
N VAL A 403 17.37 11.60 5.02
CA VAL A 403 17.10 11.24 6.41
C VAL A 403 17.29 9.75 6.57
N TYR A 404 18.35 9.35 7.27
CA TYR A 404 18.59 7.93 7.59
C TYR A 404 18.56 7.65 9.08
N ASP A 405 18.46 8.69 9.90
CA ASP A 405 18.67 8.53 11.34
C ASP A 405 17.64 9.27 12.18
N MET A 406 17.61 8.90 13.45
CA MET A 406 16.62 9.39 14.40
C MET A 406 17.30 10.00 15.62
N CYS A 407 16.96 11.25 15.92
CA CYS A 407 17.23 11.85 17.21
C CYS A 407 16.11 11.47 18.19
N SER A 408 16.41 10.58 19.13
CA SER A 408 15.50 10.19 20.21
C SER A 408 15.95 10.78 21.55
N ASP A 409 15.00 11.33 22.32
CA ASP A 409 15.27 11.82 23.68
C ASP A 409 15.77 10.73 24.63
N SER A 410 15.53 9.45 24.30
CA SER A 410 16.04 8.32 25.10
C SER A 410 17.56 8.23 25.05
N ASP A 411 18.19 8.74 23.99
CA ASP A 411 19.62 8.61 23.75
C ASP A 411 20.42 9.73 24.44
N CYS A 412 19.76 10.85 24.79
CA CYS A 412 20.43 12.05 25.28
C CYS A 412 19.68 12.82 26.38
N ASP A 413 18.70 12.20 27.05
CA ASP A 413 17.92 12.77 28.16
C ASP A 413 17.19 14.08 27.78
N GLY A 414 16.35 14.00 26.75
CA GLY A 414 15.45 15.10 26.35
C GLY A 414 16.07 16.15 25.42
N CYS A 415 17.30 15.95 24.94
CA CYS A 415 17.99 16.94 24.12
C CYS A 415 17.31 17.15 22.75
N CYS A 416 16.74 16.11 22.14
CA CYS A 416 16.11 16.21 20.82
C CYS A 416 14.83 17.05 20.88
N THR A 417 13.99 16.85 21.89
CA THR A 417 12.80 17.69 22.13
C THR A 417 13.20 19.12 22.49
N GLN A 418 14.25 19.32 23.28
CA GLN A 418 14.76 20.68 23.57
C GLN A 418 15.24 21.38 22.30
N ASN A 419 15.86 20.63 21.39
CA ASN A 419 16.39 21.13 20.13
C ASN A 419 15.33 21.34 19.05
N LEU A 420 14.07 20.92 19.23
CA LEU A 420 12.97 21.30 18.31
C LEU A 420 12.79 22.82 18.22
N GLY A 421 13.23 23.56 19.25
CA GLY A 421 13.13 25.02 19.29
C GLY A 421 11.70 25.52 19.13
N ARG A 422 11.55 26.73 18.57
CA ARG A 422 10.25 27.39 18.36
C ARG A 422 9.49 26.89 17.12
N THR A 423 10.19 26.26 16.19
CA THR A 423 9.64 25.81 14.89
C THR A 423 8.92 24.48 15.02
N GLY A 424 9.27 23.69 16.05
CA GLY A 424 8.69 22.37 16.24
C GLY A 424 9.26 21.32 15.29
N TYR A 425 10.31 21.62 14.54
CA TYR A 425 11.05 20.68 13.69
C TYR A 425 12.54 20.72 14.00
N LEU A 426 13.17 19.55 14.04
CA LEU A 426 14.60 19.36 14.23
C LEU A 426 15.18 18.70 12.99
N ILE A 427 16.21 19.32 12.44
CA ILE A 427 17.06 18.71 11.42
C ILE A 427 18.47 18.67 11.99
N ASP A 428 18.96 17.46 12.22
CA ASP A 428 20.25 17.24 12.86
C ASP A 428 21.17 16.57 11.85
N ILE A 429 22.10 17.31 11.23
CA ILE A 429 22.89 16.79 10.10
C ILE A 429 24.24 16.23 10.53
N GLU A 430 24.66 15.16 9.88
CA GLU A 430 25.91 14.46 10.20
C GLU A 430 27.12 15.38 9.96
N LYS A 431 28.18 15.30 10.79
CA LYS A 431 29.32 16.23 10.77
C LYS A 431 29.98 16.46 9.40
N TYR A 432 30.09 15.44 8.56
CA TYR A 432 30.67 15.56 7.22
C TYR A 432 29.70 16.28 6.26
N THR A 433 28.39 16.07 6.45
CA THR A 433 27.33 16.84 5.78
C THR A 433 27.39 18.30 6.21
N MET A 434 27.53 18.55 7.52
CA MET A 434 27.70 19.88 8.10
C MET A 434 28.95 20.61 7.57
N GLN A 435 30.07 19.89 7.38
CA GLN A 435 31.28 20.46 6.78
C GLN A 435 31.08 20.91 5.33
N ARG A 436 30.26 20.19 4.56
CA ARG A 436 29.92 20.55 3.17
C ARG A 436 28.92 21.71 3.11
N PHE A 437 27.89 21.68 3.96
CA PHE A 437 26.90 22.75 4.01
C PHE A 437 27.52 24.05 4.55
N GLY A 438 28.34 23.94 5.60
CA GLY A 438 29.19 25.00 6.12
C GLY A 438 28.44 26.14 6.80
N THR A 439 27.22 25.90 7.29
CA THR A 439 26.48 26.84 8.14
C THR A 439 26.22 26.17 9.49
N GLY A 440 26.65 26.78 10.58
CA GLY A 440 26.52 26.20 11.93
C GLY A 440 25.07 26.09 12.42
N HIS A 441 24.90 25.73 13.69
CA HIS A 441 23.59 25.56 14.33
C HIS A 441 22.66 26.78 14.18
N GLY A 442 21.33 26.56 14.16
CA GLY A 442 20.31 27.63 14.17
C GLY A 442 19.17 27.41 13.17
N ASP A 443 18.38 28.44 12.88
CA ASP A 443 17.20 28.30 12.00
C ASP A 443 17.60 27.93 10.56
N VAL A 444 17.06 26.82 10.04
CA VAL A 444 17.23 26.36 8.65
C VAL A 444 15.88 26.23 7.98
N GLN A 445 15.84 26.56 6.69
CA GLN A 445 14.68 26.30 5.86
C GLN A 445 14.82 24.92 5.22
N TRP A 446 13.74 24.17 5.11
CA TRP A 446 13.77 22.86 4.48
C TRP A 446 12.52 22.55 3.68
N GLN A 447 12.67 21.65 2.72
CA GLN A 447 11.56 21.07 1.96
C GLN A 447 11.88 19.61 1.61
N VAL A 448 10.84 18.80 1.47
CA VAL A 448 10.96 17.42 0.99
C VAL A 448 11.10 17.45 -0.54
N CYS A 449 12.08 16.74 -1.08
CA CYS A 449 12.29 16.62 -2.53
C CYS A 449 11.58 15.40 -3.13
N ASP A 450 11.35 14.35 -2.33
CA ASP A 450 10.90 13.02 -2.75
C ASP A 450 9.72 12.46 -1.93
#